data_AF-A0A349PPD1-F1
#
_entry.id   AF-A0A349PPD1-F1
#
_cell.length_a   1.000
_cell.length_b   1.000
_cell.length_c   1.000
_cell.angle_alpha   90.00
_cell.angle_beta   90.00
_cell.angle_gamma   90.00
#
_symmetry.space_group_name_H-M   'P 1'
#
loop_
_entity.id
_entity.type
_entity.pdbx_description
1 polymer ?
#
loop_
_entity_poly.entity_id
_entity_poly.type
_entity_poly.pdbx_seq_one_letter_code
_entity_poly.pdbx_strand_id
1 'polypeptide(L)'
;CRKMELWAKEVTSGDALNHESRAAVFYWQNLITIENFTRGQKGMPPNNLLNYGYAILRAITARAIVSSGMLPTLGIFHRNKYNAYCLADDIMEPYRPYIDLIVCHIMETEDSYDELTIEIKKQLLNIATIDVFIDGKNSPLMVAMSRTTHSLHECFEGTARKILYPVYV
;
A
#
# COMPACT_ATOMS: atom_id res chain seq x y z
N CYS A 1 -15.79 7.66 7.45
CA CYS A 1 -15.34 8.63 8.48
C CYS A 1 -15.32 10.04 7.87
N ARG A 2 -16.16 10.96 8.39
CA ARG A 2 -16.45 12.26 7.74
C ARG A 2 -15.22 13.14 7.45
N LYS A 3 -14.14 13.07 8.26
CA LYS A 3 -12.93 13.89 8.05
C LYS A 3 -12.11 13.43 6.84
N MET A 4 -11.79 12.14 6.74
CA MET A 4 -11.02 11.60 5.62
C MET A 4 -11.80 11.69 4.30
N GLU A 5 -13.12 11.52 4.34
CA GLU A 5 -13.98 11.71 3.17
C GLU A 5 -13.97 13.15 2.64
N LEU A 6 -13.81 14.16 3.50
CA LEU A 6 -13.66 15.55 3.09
C LEU A 6 -12.30 15.78 2.43
N TRP A 7 -11.21 15.35 3.08
CA TRP A 7 -9.85 15.47 2.51
C TRP A 7 -9.71 14.76 1.16
N ALA A 8 -10.35 13.59 1.00
CA ALA A 8 -10.38 12.87 -0.27
C ALA A 8 -11.09 13.65 -1.39
N LYS A 9 -12.06 14.51 -1.07
CA LYS A 9 -12.75 15.36 -2.05
C LYS A 9 -12.00 16.65 -2.37
N GLU A 10 -11.18 17.11 -1.44
CA GLU A 10 -10.45 18.38 -1.52
C GLU A 10 -9.00 18.21 -1.99
N VAL A 11 -8.51 16.97 -2.18
CA VAL A 11 -7.17 16.71 -2.69
C VAL A 11 -7.00 17.27 -4.11
N THR A 12 -5.97 18.08 -4.30
CA THR A 12 -5.61 18.68 -5.59
C THR A 12 -4.39 17.99 -6.18
N SER A 13 -4.08 18.28 -7.45
CA SER A 13 -2.86 17.76 -8.09
C SER A 13 -1.62 18.07 -7.25
N GLY A 14 -0.78 17.05 -7.02
CA GLY A 14 0.43 17.14 -6.22
C GLY A 14 0.24 17.32 -4.72
N ASP A 15 -0.98 17.14 -4.21
CA ASP A 15 -1.36 17.29 -2.79
C ASP A 15 -0.81 18.58 -2.12
N ALA A 16 -1.02 19.72 -2.76
CA ALA A 16 -0.49 21.01 -2.30
C ALA A 16 -0.93 21.42 -0.87
N LEU A 17 -2.05 20.86 -0.37
CA LEU A 17 -2.58 21.12 0.98
C LEU A 17 -2.20 20.04 2.01
N ASN A 18 -1.40 19.06 1.60
CA ASN A 18 -0.90 17.97 2.42
C ASN A 18 -2.02 17.15 3.09
N HIS A 19 -3.09 16.89 2.32
CA HIS A 19 -4.23 16.09 2.76
C HIS A 19 -3.82 14.64 3.06
N GLU A 20 -2.86 14.08 2.33
CA GLU A 20 -2.35 12.73 2.56
C GLU A 20 -1.74 12.60 3.96
N SER A 21 -0.85 13.52 4.35
CA SER A 21 -0.23 13.48 5.68
C SER A 21 -1.25 13.65 6.80
N ARG A 22 -2.23 14.55 6.63
CA ARG A 22 -3.32 14.75 7.62
C ARG A 22 -4.18 13.49 7.75
N ALA A 23 -4.51 12.87 6.62
CA ALA A 23 -5.22 11.61 6.58
C ALA A 23 -4.43 10.49 7.25
N ALA A 24 -3.11 10.39 7.01
CA ALA A 24 -2.25 9.38 7.63
C ALA A 24 -2.17 9.53 9.16
N VAL A 25 -1.98 10.76 9.68
CA VAL A 25 -1.98 11.00 11.14
C VAL A 25 -3.30 10.56 11.75
N PHE A 26 -4.41 10.99 11.16
CA PHE A 26 -5.74 10.60 11.64
C PHE A 26 -5.96 9.09 11.53
N TYR A 27 -5.57 8.47 10.42
CA TYR A 27 -5.71 7.02 10.18
C TYR A 27 -5.01 6.21 11.26
N TRP A 28 -3.71 6.45 11.50
CA TRP A 28 -2.95 5.68 12.48
C TRP A 28 -3.43 5.89 13.92
N GLN A 29 -3.85 7.11 14.27
CA GLN A 29 -4.43 7.40 15.59
C GLN A 29 -5.73 6.66 15.87
N ASN A 30 -6.48 6.28 14.84
CA ASN A 30 -7.77 5.58 14.99
C ASN A 30 -7.64 4.08 14.76
N LEU A 31 -6.65 3.63 13.97
CA LEU A 31 -6.44 2.21 13.69
C LEU A 31 -5.68 1.50 14.82
N ILE A 32 -4.59 2.10 15.33
CA ILE A 32 -3.74 1.50 16.35
C ILE A 32 -3.92 2.27 17.65
N THR A 33 -4.52 1.63 18.65
CA THR A 33 -4.88 2.22 19.95
C THR A 33 -3.78 2.10 21.01
N ILE A 34 -2.57 1.69 20.61
CA ILE A 34 -1.40 1.59 21.49
C ILE A 34 -0.98 3.00 21.94
N GLU A 35 -0.76 3.18 23.23
CA GLU A 35 -0.34 4.45 23.81
C GLU A 35 0.99 4.93 23.21
N ASN A 36 1.07 6.21 22.83
CA ASN A 36 2.24 6.84 22.20
C ASN A 36 2.68 6.21 20.87
N PHE A 37 1.83 5.41 20.22
CA PHE A 37 2.14 4.86 18.91
C PHE A 37 2.26 5.96 17.86
N THR A 38 3.36 5.90 17.11
CA THR A 38 3.57 6.72 15.92
C THR A 38 4.12 5.85 14.80
N ARG A 39 3.64 6.08 13.56
CA ARG A 39 4.16 5.39 12.38
C ARG A 39 5.56 5.90 12.07
N GLY A 40 6.56 5.02 12.10
CA GLY A 40 7.95 5.40 11.82
C GLY A 40 8.86 4.19 11.53
N GLN A 41 9.99 4.45 10.87
CA GLN A 41 10.93 3.39 10.46
C GLN A 41 11.54 2.63 11.64
N LYS A 42 11.86 3.34 12.73
CA LYS A 42 12.40 2.78 13.99
C LYS A 42 11.41 2.93 15.14
N GLY A 43 10.12 3.00 14.83
CA GLY A 43 9.08 3.08 15.83
C GLY A 43 8.90 1.76 16.58
N MET A 44 8.17 1.82 17.70
CA MET A 44 7.79 0.63 18.45
C MET A 44 6.90 -0.33 17.63
N PRO A 45 6.82 -1.62 17.99
CA PRO A 45 5.85 -2.54 17.42
C PRO A 45 4.43 -1.94 17.41
N PRO A 46 3.64 -2.15 16.33
CA PRO A 46 3.86 -3.05 15.19
C PRO A 46 4.60 -2.45 13.98
N ASN A 47 5.39 -1.37 14.13
CA ASN A 47 6.08 -0.75 12.98
C ASN A 47 7.02 -1.72 12.24
N ASN A 48 7.66 -2.64 12.96
CA ASN A 48 8.46 -3.73 12.40
C ASN A 48 7.66 -4.58 11.39
N LEU A 49 6.44 -5.00 11.77
CA LEU A 49 5.52 -5.78 10.92
C LEU A 49 5.06 -4.96 9.72
N LEU A 50 4.61 -3.72 9.94
CA LEU A 50 4.16 -2.82 8.86
C LEU A 50 5.28 -2.57 7.83
N ASN A 51 6.50 -2.29 8.30
CA ASN A 51 7.66 -2.07 7.43
C ASN A 51 7.97 -3.31 6.58
N TYR A 52 7.92 -4.49 7.19
CA TYR A 52 8.20 -5.74 6.48
C TYR A 52 7.09 -6.10 5.49
N GLY A 53 5.82 -5.95 5.88
CA GLY A 53 4.67 -6.17 5.01
C GLY A 53 4.67 -5.23 3.80
N TYR A 54 4.94 -3.94 4.00
CA TYR A 54 5.07 -2.99 2.89
C TYR A 54 6.29 -3.31 2.00
N ALA A 55 7.39 -3.83 2.55
CA ALA A 55 8.52 -4.26 1.72
C ALA A 55 8.13 -5.43 0.79
N ILE A 56 7.32 -6.39 1.28
CA ILE A 56 6.76 -7.47 0.45
C ILE A 56 5.84 -6.89 -0.64
N LEU A 57 4.91 -6.02 -0.26
CA LEU A 57 3.98 -5.40 -1.20
C LEU A 57 4.70 -4.58 -2.28
N ARG A 58 5.75 -3.85 -1.89
CA ARG A 58 6.62 -3.11 -2.82
C ARG A 58 7.31 -4.05 -3.82
N ALA A 59 7.81 -5.20 -3.35
CA ALA A 59 8.43 -6.20 -4.21
C ALA A 59 7.43 -6.79 -5.22
N ILE A 60 6.21 -7.09 -4.79
CA ILE A 60 5.11 -7.54 -5.65
C ILE A 60 4.78 -6.48 -6.72
N THR A 61 4.68 -5.22 -6.30
CA THR A 61 4.37 -4.08 -7.18
C THR A 61 5.48 -3.87 -8.20
N ALA A 62 6.75 -3.84 -7.78
CA ALA A 62 7.89 -3.69 -8.67
C ALA A 62 7.96 -4.83 -9.71
N ARG A 63 7.69 -6.08 -9.29
CA ARG A 63 7.62 -7.22 -10.21
C ARG A 63 6.52 -7.03 -11.25
N ALA A 64 5.34 -6.56 -10.86
CA ALA A 64 4.23 -6.32 -11.78
C ALA A 64 4.53 -5.18 -12.75
N ILE A 65 5.14 -4.09 -12.29
CA ILE A 65 5.59 -2.96 -13.11
C ILE A 65 6.55 -3.44 -14.21
N VAL A 66 7.58 -4.21 -13.84
CA VAL A 66 8.54 -4.76 -14.81
C VAL A 66 7.86 -5.72 -15.79
N SER A 67 6.93 -6.55 -15.29
CA SER A 67 6.17 -7.48 -16.13
C SER A 67 5.27 -6.78 -17.14
N SER A 68 4.81 -5.56 -16.83
CA SER A 68 4.07 -4.67 -17.72
C SER A 68 4.98 -3.81 -18.62
N GLY A 69 6.30 -4.02 -18.61
CA GLY A 69 7.25 -3.33 -19.49
C GLY A 69 7.73 -1.96 -19.02
N MET A 70 7.45 -1.59 -17.76
CA MET A 70 7.79 -0.26 -17.21
C MET A 70 9.02 -0.32 -16.29
N LEU A 71 9.66 0.84 -16.07
CA LEU A 71 10.80 0.99 -15.16
C LEU A 71 10.34 1.40 -13.75
N PRO A 72 10.61 0.59 -12.70
CA PRO A 72 10.22 0.93 -11.32
C PRO A 72 10.86 2.19 -10.74
N THR A 73 11.95 2.66 -11.34
CA THR A 73 12.72 3.82 -10.88
C THR A 73 12.05 5.16 -11.20
N LEU A 74 11.15 5.20 -12.18
CA LEU A 74 10.54 6.43 -12.69
C LEU A 74 9.18 6.67 -12.04
N GLY A 75 9.18 7.29 -10.85
CA GLY A 75 7.94 7.66 -10.15
C GLY A 75 7.13 8.74 -10.85
N ILE A 76 5.83 8.74 -10.59
CA ILE A 76 4.87 9.78 -11.01
C ILE A 76 5.08 11.02 -10.11
N PHE A 77 5.09 10.80 -8.80
CA PHE A 77 5.29 11.86 -7.81
C PHE A 77 6.65 11.72 -7.13
N HIS A 78 7.00 10.52 -6.67
CA HIS A 78 8.27 10.28 -6.00
C HIS A 78 9.47 10.45 -6.96
N ARG A 79 10.37 11.36 -6.61
CA ARG A 79 11.61 11.64 -7.35
C ARG A 79 12.80 11.57 -6.41
N ASN A 80 13.34 10.36 -6.21
CA ASN A 80 14.56 10.19 -5.44
C ASN A 80 15.58 9.40 -6.25
N LYS A 81 16.72 10.03 -6.58
CA LYS A 81 17.81 9.42 -7.37
C LYS A 81 18.40 8.16 -6.72
N TYR A 82 18.23 7.99 -5.41
CA TYR A 82 18.72 6.84 -4.66
C TYR A 82 17.65 5.77 -4.40
N ASN A 83 16.38 6.04 -4.75
CA ASN A 83 15.30 5.07 -4.60
C ASN A 83 15.01 4.38 -5.94
N ALA A 84 15.39 3.11 -6.05
CA ALA A 84 15.18 2.31 -7.25
C ALA A 84 13.71 1.88 -7.48
N TYR A 85 12.79 2.27 -6.59
CA TYR A 85 11.40 1.78 -6.56
C TYR A 85 10.35 2.90 -6.50
N CYS A 86 10.69 4.13 -6.91
CA CYS A 86 9.77 5.28 -6.83
C CYS A 86 8.39 5.02 -7.42
N LEU A 87 8.31 4.37 -8.60
CA LEU A 87 7.02 4.04 -9.21
C LEU A 87 6.28 2.93 -8.44
N ALA A 88 7.03 1.98 -7.87
CA ALA A 88 6.40 0.95 -7.05
C ALA A 88 5.79 1.53 -5.78
N ASP A 89 6.47 2.50 -5.14
CA ASP A 89 5.98 3.22 -3.98
C ASP A 89 4.70 4.02 -4.34
N ASP A 90 4.66 4.69 -5.50
CA ASP A 90 3.45 5.39 -5.98
C ASP A 90 2.25 4.42 -6.21
N ILE A 91 2.50 3.28 -6.87
CA ILE A 91 1.42 2.37 -7.30
C ILE A 91 0.89 1.50 -6.17
N MET A 92 1.71 1.20 -5.16
CA MET A 92 1.29 0.36 -4.04
C MET A 92 0.41 1.07 -3.02
N GLU A 93 0.30 2.41 -3.04
CA GLU A 93 -0.45 3.17 -2.02
C GLU A 93 -1.89 2.64 -1.81
N PRO A 94 -2.71 2.40 -2.86
CA PRO A 94 -4.07 1.84 -2.70
C PRO A 94 -4.10 0.35 -2.32
N TYR A 95 -2.95 -0.29 -2.08
CA TYR A 95 -2.87 -1.66 -1.60
C TYR A 95 -2.38 -1.77 -0.16
N ARG A 96 -1.88 -0.67 0.43
CA ARG A 96 -1.37 -0.66 1.81
C ARG A 96 -2.39 -1.11 2.86
N PRO A 97 -3.70 -0.75 2.76
CA PRO A 97 -4.70 -1.22 3.73
C PRO A 97 -4.80 -2.74 3.87
N TYR A 98 -4.46 -3.51 2.82
CA TYR A 98 -4.44 -4.98 2.92
C TYR A 98 -3.34 -5.48 3.87
N ILE A 99 -2.16 -4.85 3.86
CA ILE A 99 -1.11 -5.15 4.85
C ILE A 99 -1.56 -4.71 6.24
N ASP A 100 -2.19 -3.55 6.34
CA ASP A 100 -2.65 -3.01 7.62
C ASP A 100 -3.63 -3.98 8.30
N LEU A 101 -4.55 -4.57 7.52
CA LEU A 101 -5.48 -5.60 8.00
C LEU A 101 -4.78 -6.87 8.49
N ILE A 102 -3.78 -7.38 7.75
CA ILE A 102 -3.00 -8.55 8.19
C ILE A 102 -2.28 -8.24 9.51
N VAL A 103 -1.69 -7.04 9.63
CA VAL A 103 -0.99 -6.64 10.85
C VAL A 103 -1.95 -6.49 12.02
N CYS A 104 -3.12 -5.90 11.82
CA CYS A 104 -4.15 -5.83 12.86
C CYS A 104 -4.56 -7.24 13.31
N HIS A 105 -4.75 -8.17 12.37
CA HIS A 105 -5.05 -9.55 12.70
C HIS A 105 -3.95 -10.20 13.55
N ILE A 106 -2.69 -10.05 13.16
CA ILE A 106 -1.54 -10.57 13.93
C ILE A 106 -1.51 -9.97 15.35
N MET A 107 -1.80 -8.68 15.49
CA MET A 107 -1.85 -8.03 16.81
C MET A 107 -2.97 -8.57 17.70
N GLU A 108 -4.05 -9.08 17.11
CA GLU A 108 -5.19 -9.65 17.83
C GLU A 108 -5.00 -11.14 18.17
N THR A 109 -4.23 -11.88 17.38
CA THR A 109 -4.12 -13.35 17.50
C THR A 109 -2.81 -13.86 18.10
N GLU A 110 -1.72 -13.11 17.98
CA GLU A 110 -0.41 -13.52 18.51
C GLU A 110 -0.19 -12.97 19.93
N ASP A 111 0.38 -13.81 20.79
CA ASP A 111 0.73 -13.41 22.17
C ASP A 111 1.82 -12.33 22.21
N SER A 112 2.72 -12.31 21.22
CA SER A 112 3.77 -11.29 21.06
C SER A 112 4.13 -11.08 19.58
N TYR A 113 4.38 -9.83 19.22
CA TYR A 113 4.79 -9.39 17.88
C TYR A 113 5.95 -8.39 17.91
N ASP A 114 6.72 -8.38 19.01
CA ASP A 114 7.87 -7.50 19.19
C ASP A 114 8.98 -7.81 18.16
N GLU A 115 9.06 -9.07 17.74
CA GLU A 115 10.04 -9.56 16.77
C GLU A 115 9.38 -10.17 15.53
N LEU A 116 10.10 -10.10 14.41
CA LEU A 116 9.68 -10.74 13.15
C LEU A 116 10.08 -12.21 13.13
N THR A 117 9.26 -13.06 13.77
CA THR A 117 9.40 -14.52 13.77
C THR A 117 9.14 -15.12 12.38
N ILE A 118 9.48 -16.40 12.19
CA ILE A 118 9.23 -17.11 10.93
C ILE A 118 7.72 -17.24 10.69
N GLU A 119 6.96 -17.46 11.75
CA GLU A 119 5.52 -17.64 11.78
C GLU A 119 4.82 -16.34 11.35
N ILE A 120 5.21 -15.20 11.94
CA ILE A 120 4.69 -13.87 11.56
C ILE A 120 5.04 -13.56 10.10
N LYS A 121 6.26 -13.86 9.65
CA LYS A 121 6.65 -13.66 8.24
C LYS A 121 5.79 -14.50 7.29
N LYS A 122 5.47 -15.74 7.63
CA LYS A 122 4.55 -16.59 6.83
C LYS A 122 3.16 -15.97 6.75
N GLN A 123 2.63 -15.43 7.84
CA GLN A 123 1.34 -14.74 7.83
C GLN A 123 1.35 -13.51 6.91
N LEU A 124 2.40 -12.69 6.98
CA LEU A 124 2.55 -11.52 6.11
C LEU A 124 2.66 -11.88 4.61
N LEU A 125 3.23 -13.05 4.29
CA LEU A 125 3.33 -13.53 2.90
C LEU A 125 1.96 -13.87 2.28
N ASN A 126 0.92 -14.11 3.09
CA ASN A 126 -0.42 -14.37 2.60
C ASN A 126 -1.03 -13.18 1.83
N ILE A 127 -0.44 -11.98 1.94
CA ILE A 127 -0.82 -10.81 1.14
C ILE A 127 -0.94 -11.13 -0.35
N ALA A 128 -0.07 -11.98 -0.88
CA ALA A 128 -0.04 -12.33 -2.30
C ALA A 128 -1.33 -13.03 -2.79
N THR A 129 -2.04 -13.68 -1.88
CA THR A 129 -3.23 -14.51 -2.17
C THR A 129 -4.53 -13.93 -1.62
N ILE A 130 -4.49 -12.76 -0.97
CA ILE A 130 -5.72 -12.08 -0.52
C ILE A 130 -6.57 -11.71 -1.73
N ASP A 131 -7.87 -11.92 -1.62
CA ASP A 131 -8.82 -11.52 -2.66
C ASP A 131 -8.96 -9.99 -2.72
N VAL A 132 -8.81 -9.46 -3.92
CA VAL A 132 -8.90 -8.04 -4.24
C VAL A 132 -9.95 -7.86 -5.32
N PHE A 133 -10.89 -6.94 -5.07
CA PHE A 133 -11.95 -6.60 -6.02
C PHE A 133 -11.51 -5.43 -6.90
N ILE A 134 -11.43 -5.66 -8.22
CA ILE A 134 -11.14 -4.63 -9.22
C ILE A 134 -12.11 -4.80 -10.39
N ASP A 135 -12.85 -3.74 -10.69
CA ASP A 135 -13.70 -3.64 -11.88
C ASP A 135 -14.66 -4.84 -12.00
N GLY A 136 -15.47 -5.05 -10.97
CA GLY A 136 -16.49 -6.11 -10.96
C GLY A 136 -15.96 -7.53 -10.73
N LYS A 137 -14.65 -7.73 -10.55
CA LYS A 137 -14.04 -9.06 -10.46
C LYS A 137 -13.16 -9.20 -9.22
N ASN A 138 -13.31 -10.32 -8.52
CA ASN A 138 -12.39 -10.76 -7.46
C ASN A 138 -11.24 -11.56 -8.05
N SER A 139 -10.03 -11.30 -7.55
CA SER A 139 -8.83 -12.07 -7.90
C SER A 139 -7.78 -11.94 -6.80
N PRO A 140 -6.86 -12.90 -6.67
CA PRO A 140 -5.72 -12.78 -5.75
C PRO A 140 -4.92 -11.49 -6.00
N LEU A 141 -4.37 -10.89 -4.94
CA LEU A 141 -3.66 -9.61 -4.99
C LEU A 141 -2.54 -9.59 -6.05
N MET A 142 -1.83 -10.70 -6.25
CA MET A 142 -0.82 -10.81 -7.31
C MET A 142 -1.39 -10.56 -8.72
N VAL A 143 -2.59 -11.08 -8.99
CA VAL A 143 -3.30 -10.90 -10.26
C VAL A 143 -3.87 -9.49 -10.35
N ALA A 144 -4.49 -9.01 -9.27
CA ALA A 144 -5.02 -7.66 -9.18
C ALA A 144 -3.95 -6.59 -9.43
N MET A 145 -2.77 -6.74 -8.82
CA MET A 145 -1.63 -5.84 -9.04
C MET A 145 -1.18 -5.84 -10.50
N SER A 146 -1.18 -6.99 -11.16
CA SER A 146 -0.83 -7.09 -12.59
C SER A 146 -1.84 -6.37 -13.49
N ARG A 147 -3.14 -6.40 -13.12
CA ARG A 147 -4.18 -5.61 -13.80
C ARG A 147 -3.99 -4.11 -13.58
N THR A 148 -3.66 -3.69 -12.36
CA THR A 148 -3.33 -2.29 -12.05
C THR A 148 -2.16 -1.79 -12.90
N THR A 149 -1.02 -2.50 -12.90
CA THR A 149 0.16 -2.05 -13.65
C THR A 149 -0.04 -2.10 -15.16
N HIS A 150 -0.85 -3.04 -15.67
CA HIS A 150 -1.21 -3.04 -17.08
C HIS A 150 -2.07 -1.81 -17.45
N SER A 151 -3.08 -1.48 -16.66
CA SER A 151 -3.89 -0.28 -16.91
C SER A 151 -3.09 1.03 -16.78
N LEU A 152 -2.05 1.05 -15.93
CA LEU A 152 -1.09 2.15 -15.86
C LEU A 152 -0.29 2.27 -17.16
N HIS A 153 0.20 1.14 -17.69
CA HIS A 153 0.88 1.13 -18.99
C HIS A 153 -0.01 1.70 -20.10
N GLU A 154 -1.28 1.28 -20.18
CA GLU A 154 -2.25 1.84 -21.14
C GLU A 154 -2.45 3.37 -20.96
N CYS A 155 -2.39 3.87 -19.73
CA CYS A 155 -2.43 5.32 -19.48
C CYS A 155 -1.18 6.04 -19.99
N PHE A 156 0.01 5.44 -19.85
CA PHE A 156 1.25 6.01 -20.39
C PHE A 156 1.32 5.95 -21.92
N GLU A 157 0.77 4.90 -22.53
CA GLU A 157 0.61 4.80 -23.98
C GLU A 157 -0.45 5.78 -24.52
N GLY A 158 -1.42 6.16 -23.69
CA GLY A 158 -2.52 7.06 -24.05
C GLY A 158 -3.76 6.34 -24.58
N THR A 159 -3.80 5.01 -24.50
CA THR A 159 -4.94 4.15 -24.88
C THR A 159 -6.01 4.12 -23.78
N ALA A 160 -5.64 4.42 -22.53
CA ALA A 160 -6.56 4.61 -21.41
C ALA A 160 -6.33 5.96 -20.69
N ARG A 161 -7.29 6.35 -19.84
CA ARG A 161 -7.24 7.59 -19.03
C ARG A 161 -7.37 7.35 -17.53
N LYS A 162 -7.59 6.10 -17.10
CA LYS A 162 -7.82 5.72 -15.71
C LYS A 162 -7.05 4.45 -15.38
N ILE A 163 -6.37 4.47 -14.24
CA ILE A 163 -5.73 3.30 -13.66
C ILE A 163 -6.79 2.51 -12.90
N LEU A 164 -6.76 1.19 -13.04
CA LEU A 164 -7.58 0.27 -12.27
C LEU A 164 -6.96 0.06 -10.90
N TYR A 165 -7.71 0.34 -9.84
CA TYR A 165 -7.29 0.13 -8.45
C TYR A 165 -8.32 -0.72 -7.69
N PRO A 166 -7.91 -1.28 -6.53
CA PRO A 166 -8.82 -1.92 -5.60
C PRO A 166 -10.01 -1.05 -5.22
N VAL A 167 -11.17 -1.67 -5.08
CA VAL A 167 -12.35 -1.06 -4.48
C VAL A 167 -12.63 -1.81 -3.18
N TYR A 168 -12.72 -1.05 -2.09
CA TYR A 168 -13.14 -1.59 -0.79
C TYR A 168 -14.66 -1.55 -0.75
N VAL A 169 -15.28 -2.73 -0.79
CA VAL A 169 -16.73 -2.93 -0.72
C VAL A 169 -17.10 -3.30 0.71
#